data_AF-A0A4U7B6A1-F1
#
_entry.id   AF-A0A4U7B6A1-F1
#
_cell.length_a   1.000
_cell.length_b   1.000
_cell.length_c   1.000
_cell.angle_alpha   90.00
_cell.angle_beta   90.00
_cell.angle_gamma   90.00
#
_symmetry.space_group_name_H-M   'P 1'
#
loop_
_entity.id
_entity.type
_entity.pdbx_description
1 polymer ?
#
loop_
_entity_poly.entity_id
_entity_poly.type
_entity_poly.pdbx_seq_one_letter_code
_entity_poly.pdbx_strand_id
1 'polypeptide(L)'
;MGVLSNALTAIGLVFLIHAVYSAYEVSLLPVAPQEPLSTTAPSTAPGLNAPLVTKTSLPLDITIETLFSVFIICIGVVLSAPDLKPIQWREWAGKVEKEKQKPLKNLDEGFGGNPYIALEQRTGFLDIRAERKKFAEWVKEGGS
;
A
#
# COMPACT_ATOMS: atom_id res chain seq x y z
N MET A 1 4.94 12.85 -1.76
CA MET A 1 3.93 12.33 -0.82
C MET A 1 4.35 11.04 -0.11
N GLY A 2 5.35 10.27 -0.59
CA GLY A 2 5.62 8.93 -0.05
C GLY A 2 6.31 8.82 1.33
N VAL A 3 7.04 9.83 1.80
CA VAL A 3 7.85 9.66 3.04
C VAL A 3 6.96 9.47 4.27
N LEU A 4 5.88 10.24 4.40
CA LEU A 4 4.97 10.15 5.54
C LEU A 4 4.11 8.88 5.49
N SER A 5 3.58 8.51 4.31
CA SER A 5 2.81 7.27 4.15
C SER A 5 3.68 6.05 4.42
N ASN A 6 4.91 6.03 3.90
CA ASN A 6 5.85 4.94 4.14
C ASN A 6 6.28 4.86 5.61
N ALA A 7 6.48 6.00 6.28
CA ALA A 7 6.78 6.03 7.71
C ALA A 7 5.61 5.49 8.55
N LEU A 8 4.37 5.89 8.25
CA LEU A 8 3.16 5.37 8.89
C LEU A 8 3.03 3.85 8.71
N THR A 9 3.19 3.36 7.48
CA THR A 9 3.15 1.92 7.19
C THR A 9 4.27 1.18 7.92
N ALA A 10 5.50 1.71 7.93
CA ALA A 10 6.63 1.09 8.62
C ALA A 10 6.41 1.02 10.15
N ILE A 11 5.96 2.12 10.78
CA ILE A 11 5.65 2.16 12.20
C ILE A 11 4.52 1.18 12.54
N GLY A 12 3.45 1.17 11.73
CA GLY A 12 2.35 0.24 11.90
C GLY A 12 2.78 -1.23 11.77
N LEU A 13 3.70 -1.55 10.85
CA LEU A 13 4.28 -2.90 10.73
C LEU A 13 5.12 -3.28 11.95
N VAL A 14 5.92 -2.36 12.49
CA VAL A 14 6.69 -2.62 13.72
C VAL A 14 5.76 -2.95 14.89
N PHE A 15 4.69 -2.17 15.09
CA PHE A 15 3.70 -2.46 16.13
C PHE A 15 2.94 -3.76 15.89
N LEU A 16 2.60 -4.07 14.64
CA LEU A 16 1.93 -5.32 14.30
C LEU A 16 2.83 -6.53 14.61
N ILE A 17 4.11 -6.48 14.23
CA ILE A 17 5.09 -7.53 14.54
C ILE A 17 5.22 -7.70 16.05
N HIS A 18 5.31 -6.60 16.80
CA HIS A 18 5.38 -6.63 18.25
C HIS A 18 4.15 -7.31 18.87
N ALA A 19 2.94 -6.90 18.47
CA ALA A 19 1.70 -7.44 19.00
C ALA A 19 1.51 -8.93 18.64
N VAL A 20 1.91 -9.35 17.44
CA VAL A 20 1.90 -10.76 17.02
C VAL A 20 2.89 -11.58 17.84
N TYR A 21 4.08 -11.03 18.12
CA TYR A 21 5.06 -11.68 18.97
C TYR A 21 4.56 -11.80 20.43
N SER A 22 3.93 -10.77 20.98
CA SER A 22 3.28 -10.83 22.30
C SER A 22 2.17 -11.89 22.35
N ALA A 23 1.33 -11.97 21.31
CA ALA A 23 0.31 -13.01 21.20
C ALA A 23 0.91 -14.42 21.14
N TYR A 24 2.04 -14.57 20.44
CA TYR A 24 2.80 -15.81 20.38
C TYR A 24 3.32 -16.21 21.77
N GLU A 25 3.93 -15.30 22.53
CA GLU A 25 4.39 -15.60 23.89
C GLU A 25 3.25 -16.02 24.82
N VAL A 26 2.10 -15.34 24.76
CA VAL A 26 0.91 -15.71 25.53
C VAL A 26 0.37 -17.08 25.12
N SER A 27 0.47 -17.45 23.85
CA SER A 27 0.02 -18.76 23.36
C SER A 27 0.90 -19.93 23.83
N LEU A 28 2.15 -19.66 24.19
CA LEU A 28 3.09 -20.67 24.73
C LEU A 28 2.88 -20.93 26.22
N LEU A 29 2.18 -20.03 26.94
CA LEU A 29 1.87 -20.23 28.34
C LEU A 29 0.85 -21.36 28.48
N PRO A 30 1.14 -22.43 29.25
CA PRO A 30 0.14 -23.43 29.57
C PRO A 30 -1.06 -22.74 30.22
N VAL A 31 -2.25 -22.92 29.65
CA VAL A 31 -3.50 -22.54 30.28
C VAL A 31 -3.61 -23.37 31.55
N ALA A 32 -3.22 -22.79 32.69
CA ALA A 32 -3.62 -23.32 33.98
C ALA A 32 -5.17 -23.30 33.96
N PRO A 33 -5.85 -24.42 34.28
CA PRO A 33 -7.28 -24.39 34.49
C PRO A 33 -7.56 -23.26 35.48
N GLN A 34 -8.29 -22.22 35.05
CA GLN A 34 -8.87 -21.31 36.01
C GLN A 34 -9.81 -22.18 36.85
N GLU A 35 -9.40 -22.48 38.09
CA GLU A 35 -10.28 -22.97 39.14
C GLU A 35 -11.51 -22.05 39.12
N PRO A 36 -12.68 -22.54 38.69
CA PRO A 36 -13.87 -21.73 38.79
C PRO A 36 -14.12 -21.58 40.28
N LEU A 37 -13.90 -20.39 40.82
CA LEU A 37 -14.39 -19.99 42.13
C LEU A 37 -15.92 -20.08 42.08
N SER A 38 -16.41 -21.30 42.25
CA SER A 38 -17.80 -21.65 42.24
C SER A 38 -18.24 -21.54 43.69
N THR A 39 -18.81 -20.37 43.99
CA THR A 39 -19.72 -20.20 45.11
C THR A 39 -20.75 -21.34 45.08
N THR A 40 -20.59 -22.27 46.01
CA THR A 40 -21.62 -23.07 46.67
C THR A 40 -22.69 -23.74 45.78
N ALA A 41 -22.44 -24.98 45.34
CA ALA A 41 -23.51 -25.98 45.20
C ALA A 41 -22.93 -27.41 45.26
N PRO A 42 -23.45 -28.32 46.11
CA PRO A 42 -23.07 -29.71 46.09
C PRO A 42 -23.98 -30.47 45.13
N SER A 43 -23.43 -31.12 44.10
CA SER A 43 -24.13 -32.22 43.44
C SER A 43 -23.16 -33.33 43.06
N THR A 44 -23.42 -34.46 43.71
CA THR A 44 -22.81 -35.77 43.56
C THR A 44 -23.09 -36.34 42.17
N ALA A 45 -22.07 -36.59 41.34
CA ALA A 45 -21.98 -37.75 40.42
C ALA A 45 -20.67 -37.73 39.58
N PRO A 46 -19.96 -38.86 39.44
CA PRO A 46 -18.83 -39.01 38.54
C PRO A 46 -19.28 -39.47 37.14
N GLY A 47 -18.95 -38.73 36.09
CA GLY A 47 -19.33 -39.10 34.72
C GLY A 47 -18.73 -38.19 33.64
N LEU A 48 -17.65 -38.68 33.04
CA LEU A 48 -17.10 -38.46 31.69
C LEU A 48 -17.63 -37.29 30.81
N ASN A 49 -16.67 -36.51 30.30
CA ASN A 49 -16.75 -35.60 29.13
C ASN A 49 -17.45 -34.25 29.33
N ALA A 50 -16.96 -33.42 30.25
CA ALA A 50 -17.09 -31.97 30.06
C ALA A 50 -16.14 -31.55 28.93
N PRO A 51 -16.61 -30.85 27.86
CA PRO A 51 -15.70 -30.29 26.88
C PRO A 51 -14.83 -29.27 27.61
N LEU A 52 -13.53 -29.53 27.65
CA LEU A 52 -12.54 -28.57 28.12
C LEU A 52 -12.56 -27.39 27.16
N VAL A 53 -13.43 -26.44 27.43
CA VAL A 53 -13.46 -25.16 26.74
C VAL A 53 -12.23 -24.40 27.21
N THR A 54 -11.08 -24.65 26.58
CA THR A 54 -9.92 -23.79 26.67
C THR A 54 -10.27 -22.47 25.97
N LYS A 55 -10.99 -21.60 26.68
CA LYS A 55 -11.09 -20.18 26.31
C LYS A 55 -9.72 -19.56 26.55
N THR A 56 -8.82 -19.71 25.59
CA THR A 56 -7.64 -18.86 25.51
C THR A 56 -8.12 -17.49 25.04
N SER A 57 -8.66 -16.70 25.96
CA SER A 57 -9.00 -15.31 25.68
C SER A 57 -7.70 -14.53 25.56
N LEU A 58 -7.45 -13.94 24.39
CA LEU A 58 -6.32 -13.04 24.22
C LEU A 58 -6.46 -11.85 25.18
N PRO A 59 -5.38 -11.46 25.88
CA PRO A 59 -5.34 -10.24 26.67
C PRO A 59 -5.80 -9.00 25.88
N LEU A 60 -6.55 -8.12 26.55
CA LEU A 60 -7.18 -6.95 25.93
C LEU A 60 -6.14 -5.98 25.34
N ASP A 61 -5.01 -5.80 26.00
CA ASP A 61 -3.89 -4.99 25.51
C ASP A 61 -3.41 -5.44 24.12
N ILE A 62 -3.15 -6.73 23.92
CA ILE A 62 -2.75 -7.32 22.64
C ILE A 62 -3.84 -7.11 21.58
N THR A 63 -5.12 -7.25 21.95
CA THR A 63 -6.22 -6.97 21.00
C THR A 63 -6.27 -5.50 20.58
N ILE A 64 -6.03 -4.55 21.48
CA ILE A 64 -6.05 -3.13 21.15
C ILE A 64 -4.82 -2.75 20.32
N GLU A 65 -3.65 -3.26 20.68
CA GLU A 65 -2.40 -3.02 19.93
C GLU A 65 -2.49 -3.55 18.50
N THR A 66 -3.04 -4.75 18.29
CA THR A 66 -3.25 -5.31 16.94
C THR A 66 -4.23 -4.47 16.12
N LEU A 67 -5.38 -4.09 16.70
CA LEU A 67 -6.37 -3.24 16.02
C LEU A 67 -5.79 -1.87 15.66
N PHE A 68 -5.06 -1.25 16.58
CA PHE A 68 -4.42 0.04 16.36
C PHE A 68 -3.32 -0.04 15.28
N SER A 69 -2.51 -1.11 15.29
CA SER A 69 -1.48 -1.35 14.28
C SER A 69 -2.08 -1.51 12.89
N VAL A 70 -3.12 -2.33 12.75
CA VAL A 70 -3.84 -2.52 11.48
C VAL A 70 -4.45 -1.21 10.99
N PHE A 71 -5.04 -0.42 11.90
CA PHE A 71 -5.60 0.88 11.56
C PHE A 71 -4.55 1.85 10.99
N ILE A 72 -3.37 1.95 11.63
CA ILE A 72 -2.26 2.77 11.12
C ILE A 72 -1.78 2.28 9.75
N ILE A 73 -1.62 0.97 9.57
CA ILE A 73 -1.21 0.40 8.28
C ILE A 73 -2.22 0.76 7.19
N CYS A 74 -3.52 0.61 7.46
CA CYS A 74 -4.58 0.98 6.53
C CYS A 74 -4.48 2.46 6.12
N ILE A 75 -4.26 3.37 7.09
CA ILE A 75 -4.05 4.79 6.79
C ILE A 75 -2.81 4.99 5.91
N GLY A 76 -1.68 4.40 6.28
CA GLY A 76 -0.43 4.52 5.52
C GLY A 76 -0.58 4.04 4.07
N VAL A 77 -1.22 2.88 3.88
CA VAL A 77 -1.48 2.31 2.54
C VAL A 77 -2.42 3.20 1.72
N VAL A 78 -3.51 3.69 2.30
CA VAL A 78 -4.46 4.57 1.60
C VAL A 78 -3.79 5.88 1.19
N LEU A 79 -2.98 6.48 2.07
CA LEU A 79 -2.24 7.71 1.76
C LEU A 79 -1.10 7.49 0.75
N SER A 80 -0.64 6.26 0.59
CA SER A 80 0.37 5.88 -0.41
C SER A 80 -0.22 5.73 -1.82
N ALA A 81 -1.55 5.67 -1.96
CA ALA A 81 -2.18 5.49 -3.26
C ALA A 81 -1.92 6.70 -4.18
N PRO A 82 -1.67 6.47 -5.48
CA PRO A 82 -1.54 7.56 -6.44
C PRO A 82 -2.87 8.31 -6.59
N ASP A 83 -2.78 9.60 -6.90
CA ASP A 83 -3.96 10.43 -7.12
C ASP A 83 -4.85 9.86 -8.23
N LEU A 84 -6.16 9.98 -8.03
CA LEU A 84 -7.16 9.52 -8.99
C LEU A 84 -6.98 10.25 -10.33
N LYS A 85 -6.90 9.47 -11.40
CA LYS A 85 -6.88 10.03 -12.77
C LYS A 85 -8.27 10.61 -13.09
N PRO A 86 -8.33 11.78 -13.76
CA PRO A 86 -9.60 12.36 -14.15
C PRO A 86 -10.35 11.44 -15.12
N ILE A 87 -11.65 11.25 -14.88
CA ILE A 87 -12.54 10.42 -15.71
C ILE A 87 -12.92 11.16 -17.01
N GLN A 88 -13.00 12.50 -16.96
CA GLN A 88 -13.38 13.28 -18.13
C GLN A 88 -12.21 13.44 -19.10
N TRP A 89 -12.42 12.99 -20.33
CA TRP A 89 -11.40 13.06 -21.39
C TRP A 89 -10.87 14.48 -21.62
N ARG A 90 -11.73 15.51 -21.58
CA ARG A 90 -11.31 16.91 -21.76
C ARG A 90 -10.36 17.39 -20.66
N GLU A 91 -10.63 17.03 -19.42
CA GLU A 91 -9.78 17.40 -18.28
C GLU A 91 -8.47 16.62 -18.29
N TRP A 92 -8.55 15.33 -18.64
CA TRP A 92 -7.38 14.48 -18.80
C TRP A 92 -6.47 14.98 -19.94
N ALA A 93 -7.02 15.22 -21.13
CA ALA A 93 -6.31 15.75 -22.28
C ALA A 93 -5.68 17.12 -21.97
N GLY A 94 -6.40 17.99 -21.26
CA GLY A 94 -5.86 19.27 -20.80
C GLY A 94 -4.70 19.14 -19.79
N LYS A 95 -4.69 18.10 -18.93
CA LYS A 95 -3.54 17.80 -18.05
C LYS A 95 -2.36 17.25 -18.84
N VAL A 96 -2.60 16.35 -19.79
CA VAL A 96 -1.57 15.78 -20.66
C VAL A 96 -0.88 16.87 -21.51
N GLU A 97 -1.63 17.83 -22.06
CA GLU A 97 -1.07 18.97 -22.79
C GLU A 97 -0.20 19.87 -21.89
N LYS A 98 -0.64 20.13 -20.67
CA LYS A 98 0.13 20.92 -19.68
C LYS A 98 1.40 20.20 -19.21
N GLU A 99 1.36 18.86 -19.12
CA GLU A 99 2.54 18.06 -18.78
C GLU A 99 3.55 18.00 -19.94
N LYS A 100 3.09 17.94 -21.20
CA LYS A 100 3.96 18.07 -22.38
C LYS A 100 4.72 19.40 -22.43
N GLN A 101 4.18 20.46 -21.82
CA GLN A 101 4.83 21.77 -21.73
C GLN A 101 5.88 21.88 -20.61
N LYS A 102 5.92 20.93 -19.66
CA LYS A 102 6.97 20.92 -18.64
C LYS A 102 8.26 20.38 -19.28
N PRO A 103 9.40 21.09 -19.16
CA PRO A 103 10.66 20.59 -19.68
C PRO A 103 10.94 19.22 -19.08
N LEU A 104 11.31 18.29 -19.96
CA LEU A 104 11.57 16.86 -19.77
C LEU A 104 12.66 16.60 -18.72
N LYS A 105 12.38 16.94 -17.45
CA LYS A 105 13.35 16.85 -16.36
C LYS A 105 13.17 15.58 -15.52
N ASN A 106 12.09 14.83 -15.74
CA ASN A 106 11.79 13.59 -15.03
C ASN A 106 11.47 12.50 -16.05
N LEU A 107 12.51 11.81 -16.55
CA LEU A 107 12.36 10.67 -17.47
C LEU A 107 12.07 9.34 -16.73
N ASP A 108 12.28 9.33 -15.41
CA ASP A 108 12.19 8.11 -14.57
C ASP A 108 10.75 7.76 -14.17
N GLU A 109 9.81 8.72 -14.21
CA GLU A 109 8.38 8.44 -14.04
C GLU A 109 7.76 8.12 -15.41
N GLY A 110 7.98 6.89 -15.86
CA GLY A 110 7.18 6.18 -16.86
C GLY A 110 6.62 7.02 -18.02
N PHE A 111 7.37 7.07 -19.12
CA PHE A 111 6.87 7.39 -20.47
C PHE A 111 5.81 8.52 -20.51
N GLY A 112 6.23 9.71 -20.07
CA GLY A 112 5.68 11.01 -20.43
C GLY A 112 4.17 11.08 -20.64
N GLY A 113 3.36 10.89 -19.58
CA GLY A 113 1.99 11.38 -19.38
C GLY A 113 0.90 10.94 -20.39
N ASN A 114 1.26 10.58 -21.62
CA ASN A 114 0.38 10.28 -22.72
C ASN A 114 0.51 8.79 -23.12
N PRO A 115 -0.40 7.92 -22.67
CA PRO A 115 -0.45 6.52 -23.05
C PRO A 115 -0.62 6.30 -24.55
N TYR A 116 -1.03 7.32 -25.32
CA TYR A 116 -1.21 7.25 -26.76
C TYR A 116 -0.08 7.90 -27.56
N ILE A 117 1.04 8.26 -26.94
CA ILE A 117 2.16 8.90 -27.66
C ILE A 117 2.66 8.05 -28.83
N ALA A 118 2.59 6.71 -28.74
CA ALA A 118 2.92 5.82 -29.84
C ALA A 118 1.97 5.99 -31.05
N LEU A 119 0.68 6.27 -30.79
CA LEU A 119 -0.32 6.56 -31.84
C LEU A 119 -0.20 7.99 -32.37
N GLU A 120 0.18 8.96 -31.53
CA GLU A 120 0.37 10.35 -31.94
C GLU A 120 1.65 10.57 -32.74
N GLN A 121 2.76 9.95 -32.31
CA GLN A 121 4.06 10.08 -32.96
C GLN A 121 4.06 9.42 -34.34
N ARG A 122 3.11 8.49 -34.59
CA ARG A 122 2.92 7.80 -35.88
C ARG A 122 4.26 7.44 -36.51
N THR A 123 5.11 6.74 -35.76
CA THR A 123 6.50 6.48 -36.15
C THR A 123 6.62 5.80 -37.52
N GLY A 124 5.64 4.99 -37.91
CA GLY A 124 5.57 4.38 -39.25
C GLY A 124 5.24 5.33 -40.41
N PHE A 125 4.75 6.54 -40.13
CA PHE A 125 4.44 7.58 -41.12
C PHE A 125 5.40 8.78 -41.05
N LEU A 126 6.51 8.64 -40.32
CA LEU A 126 7.50 9.69 -40.22
C LEU A 126 8.20 9.89 -41.58
N ASP A 127 8.21 11.12 -42.09
CA ASP A 127 8.99 11.43 -43.28
C ASP A 127 10.49 11.52 -42.94
N ILE A 128 11.16 10.39 -43.11
CA ILE A 128 12.59 10.24 -42.85
C ILE A 128 13.42 11.21 -43.70
N ARG A 129 12.97 11.58 -44.91
CA ARG A 129 13.72 12.48 -45.80
C ARG A 129 13.64 13.91 -45.31
N ALA A 130 12.45 14.35 -44.89
CA ALA A 130 12.26 15.67 -44.30
C ALA A 130 13.07 15.83 -43.00
N GLU A 131 13.03 14.84 -42.10
CA GLU A 131 13.80 14.89 -40.84
C GLU A 131 15.32 14.92 -41.07
N ARG A 132 15.83 14.13 -42.02
CA ARG A 132 17.25 14.19 -42.41
C ARG A 132 17.66 15.55 -42.95
N LYS A 133 16.77 16.21 -43.72
CA LYS A 133 17.03 17.56 -44.24
C LYS A 133 17.08 18.59 -43.12
N LYS A 134 16.11 18.56 -42.19
CA LYS A 134 16.09 19.42 -41.00
C LYS A 134 17.35 19.24 -40.15
N PHE A 135 17.76 17.99 -39.92
CA PHE A 135 19.00 17.71 -39.18
C PHE A 135 20.22 18.28 -39.91
N ALA A 136 20.31 18.11 -41.23
CA ALA A 136 21.41 18.67 -42.02
C ALA A 136 21.43 20.21 -42.03
N GLU A 137 20.26 20.86 -42.03
CA GLU A 137 20.11 22.30 -41.89
C GLU A 137 20.55 22.77 -40.49
N TRP A 138 20.11 22.09 -39.42
CA TRP A 138 20.54 22.36 -38.05
C TRP A 138 22.06 22.20 -37.84
N VAL A 139 22.66 21.15 -38.39
CA VAL A 139 24.13 20.94 -38.36
C VAL A 139 24.86 22.09 -39.08
N LYS A 140 24.29 22.59 -40.19
CA LYS A 140 24.86 23.75 -40.90
C LYS A 140 24.73 25.06 -40.13
N GLU A 141 23.67 25.23 -39.34
CA GLU A 141 23.42 26.42 -38.53
C GLU A 141 24.24 26.46 -37.23
N GLY A 142 25.08 25.46 -36.96
CA GLY A 142 26.09 25.52 -35.91
C GLY A 142 25.68 24.94 -34.56
N GLY A 143 24.59 24.14 -34.51
CA GLY A 143 24.32 23.21 -33.41
C GLY A 143 24.33 23.81 -31.99
N SER A 144 23.78 25.01 -31.80
CA SER A 144 23.59 25.63 -30.49
C SER A 144 22.12 25.73 -30.11
#